data_AF-A0A7C6ED83-F1
#
_entry.id   AF-A0A7C6ED83-F1
#
_cell.length_a   1.000
_cell.length_b   1.000
_cell.length_c   1.000
_cell.angle_alpha   90.00
_cell.angle_beta   90.00
_cell.angle_gamma   90.00
#
_symmetry.space_group_name_H-M   'P 1'
#
loop_
_entity.id
_entity.type
_entity.pdbx_description
1 polymer ?
#
loop_
_entity_poly.entity_id
_entity_poly.type
_entity_poly.pdbx_seq_one_letter_code
_entity_poly.pdbx_strand_id
1 'polypeptide(L)'
;MYSNNFVCAVKSGGKVLREEGHVVYLPFDSYYSLLLKNLSSRRALVKIQIDGNDILFGKSLIVSANSSVELERYVNDCDNGPKFKFIQKTEELRNYRSDRIDDGLIVVKYAFEKPVNNISVTYSQQPYFVHYPGYNISVTQPIYTTAFPNTAGGIIVMCNNSSNFSTTCASSLSHPGITVPGEDSNQKFVTGYIGELEPYEHTIVIQLSGYYGDKPLEKPITVKEKKKCVVCGKETDFVNNYCPNCGHRLV
;
A
#
# COMPACT_ATOMS: atom_id res chain seq x y z
N MET A 1 -2.48 -7.41 -3.35
CA MET A 1 -3.28 -7.15 -2.14
C MET A 1 -4.16 -5.94 -2.40
N TYR A 2 -5.45 -6.04 -2.12
CA TYR A 2 -6.44 -4.97 -2.31
C TYR A 2 -6.82 -4.37 -0.95
N SER A 3 -6.85 -3.05 -0.85
CA SER A 3 -7.38 -2.32 0.31
C SER A 3 -7.97 -1.00 -0.18
N ASN A 4 -9.16 -0.64 0.29
CA ASN A 4 -9.86 0.62 -0.01
C ASN A 4 -9.64 1.16 -1.45
N ASN A 5 -10.08 0.43 -2.48
CA ASN A 5 -9.93 0.80 -3.90
C ASN A 5 -8.49 1.04 -4.39
N PHE A 6 -7.50 0.51 -3.68
CA PHE A 6 -6.11 0.52 -4.09
C PHE A 6 -5.56 -0.90 -4.07
N VAL A 7 -4.73 -1.22 -5.05
CA VAL A 7 -4.11 -2.54 -5.20
C VAL A 7 -2.61 -2.34 -5.29
N CYS A 8 -1.86 -3.10 -4.48
CA CYS A 8 -0.43 -3.30 -4.69
C CYS A 8 -0.21 -4.79 -5.00
N ALA A 9 0.54 -5.11 -6.04
CA ALA A 9 0.92 -6.49 -6.34
C ALA A 9 2.40 -6.55 -6.69
N VAL A 10 3.06 -7.64 -6.29
CA VAL A 10 4.46 -7.88 -6.66
C VAL A 10 4.50 -8.56 -8.03
N LYS A 11 5.41 -8.11 -8.89
CA LYS A 11 5.68 -8.69 -10.21
C LYS A 11 7.12 -9.15 -10.30
N SER A 12 7.36 -10.26 -11.00
CA SER A 12 8.69 -10.68 -11.43
C SER A 12 8.63 -11.25 -12.84
N GLY A 13 9.61 -10.93 -13.68
CA GLY A 13 9.61 -11.31 -15.10
C GLY A 13 8.35 -10.87 -15.85
N GLY A 14 7.79 -9.70 -15.50
CA GLY A 14 6.56 -9.16 -16.09
C GLY A 14 5.25 -9.84 -15.65
N LYS A 15 5.31 -10.88 -14.82
CA LYS A 15 4.14 -11.63 -14.33
C LYS A 15 3.80 -11.21 -12.91
N VAL A 16 2.51 -11.12 -12.60
CA VAL A 16 2.02 -10.90 -11.23
C VAL A 16 2.20 -12.19 -10.43
N LEU A 17 2.84 -12.04 -9.27
CA LEU A 17 3.07 -13.14 -8.34
C LEU A 17 1.81 -13.41 -7.51
N ARG A 18 1.66 -14.68 -7.13
CA ARG A 18 0.55 -15.09 -6.28
C ARG A 18 0.82 -14.67 -4.85
N GLU A 19 -0.23 -14.17 -4.21
CA GLU A 19 -0.26 -13.86 -2.78
C GLU A 19 -0.97 -15.00 -2.03
N GLU A 20 -0.38 -15.42 -0.91
CA GLU A 20 -0.99 -16.32 0.06
C GLU A 20 -1.07 -15.61 1.41
N GLY A 21 -2.27 -15.12 1.74
CA GLY A 21 -2.44 -14.21 2.87
C GLY A 21 -1.68 -12.90 2.62
N HIS A 22 -0.62 -12.67 3.40
CA HIS A 22 0.26 -11.50 3.26
C HIS A 22 1.62 -11.85 2.65
N VAL A 23 1.85 -13.12 2.30
CA VAL A 23 3.15 -13.59 1.81
C VAL A 23 3.13 -13.70 0.29
N VAL A 24 4.21 -13.25 -0.34
CA VAL A 24 4.51 -13.45 -1.76
C VAL A 24 5.81 -14.24 -1.85
N TYR A 25 5.78 -15.32 -2.62
CA TYR A 25 6.94 -16.17 -2.80
C TYR A 25 7.74 -15.78 -4.05
N LEU A 26 9.00 -15.46 -3.85
CA LEU A 26 9.92 -14.99 -4.88
C LEU A 26 11.29 -15.65 -4.67
N PRO A 27 11.86 -16.35 -5.67
CA PRO A 27 13.21 -16.91 -5.56
C PRO A 27 14.25 -15.85 -5.21
N PHE A 28 15.27 -16.24 -4.47
CA PHE A 28 16.43 -15.38 -4.27
C PHE A 28 17.13 -15.05 -5.59
N ASP A 29 17.90 -13.97 -5.57
CA ASP A 29 18.55 -13.38 -6.74
C ASP A 29 17.59 -12.91 -7.85
N SER A 30 16.31 -12.73 -7.52
CA SER A 30 15.31 -12.26 -8.48
C SER A 30 15.10 -10.76 -8.40
N TYR A 31 14.95 -10.14 -9.57
CA TYR A 31 14.43 -8.78 -9.69
C TYR A 31 12.91 -8.78 -9.61
N TYR A 32 12.34 -7.74 -8.99
CA TYR A 32 10.90 -7.58 -8.89
C TYR A 32 10.48 -6.10 -9.02
N SER A 33 9.19 -5.91 -9.25
CA SER A 33 8.55 -4.60 -9.34
C SER A 33 7.22 -4.61 -8.57
N LEU A 34 6.74 -3.42 -8.22
CA LEU A 34 5.47 -3.20 -7.54
C LEU A 34 4.47 -2.61 -8.52
N LEU A 35 3.40 -3.35 -8.82
CA LEU A 35 2.26 -2.83 -9.55
C LEU A 35 1.30 -2.16 -8.58
N LEU A 36 1.19 -0.84 -8.69
CA LEU A 36 0.30 0.01 -7.90
C LEU A 36 -0.87 0.40 -8.78
N LYS A 37 -2.08 -0.06 -8.45
CA LYS A 37 -3.30 0.24 -9.21
C LYS A 37 -4.30 0.96 -8.33
N ASN A 38 -4.64 2.16 -8.75
CA ASN A 38 -5.67 2.99 -8.16
C ASN A 38 -7.01 2.73 -8.88
N LEU A 39 -7.97 2.17 -8.17
CA LEU A 39 -9.35 1.92 -8.64
C LEU A 39 -10.33 3.03 -8.20
N SER A 40 -9.83 4.03 -7.48
CA SER A 40 -10.59 5.21 -7.07
C SER A 40 -10.67 6.22 -8.22
N SER A 41 -11.76 6.99 -8.25
CA SER A 41 -11.91 8.16 -9.12
C SER A 41 -11.05 9.36 -8.69
N ARG A 42 -10.36 9.26 -7.54
CA ARG A 42 -9.50 10.29 -6.96
C ARG A 42 -8.03 9.88 -7.11
N ARG A 43 -7.11 10.83 -7.26
CA ARG A 43 -5.68 10.50 -7.27
C ARG A 43 -5.23 10.07 -5.87
N ALA A 44 -4.19 9.25 -5.81
CA ALA A 44 -3.62 8.78 -4.56
C ALA A 44 -2.17 9.27 -4.42
N LEU A 45 -1.81 9.73 -3.22
CA LEU A 45 -0.42 9.90 -2.82
C LEU A 45 0.06 8.63 -2.15
N VAL A 46 1.19 8.09 -2.58
CA VAL A 46 1.71 6.78 -2.13
C VAL A 46 3.14 6.94 -1.60
N LYS A 47 3.40 6.37 -0.42
CA LYS A 47 4.71 6.19 0.21
C LYS A 47 5.01 4.72 0.33
N ILE A 48 6.27 4.34 0.14
CA ILE A 48 6.65 2.93 0.08
C ILE A 48 7.92 2.74 0.90
N GLN A 49 7.88 1.74 1.78
CA GLN A 49 9.03 1.29 2.54
C GLN A 49 9.33 -0.17 2.21
N ILE A 50 10.61 -0.49 2.06
CA ILE A 50 11.11 -1.86 1.86
C ILE A 50 12.22 -2.09 2.88
N ASP A 51 12.13 -3.18 3.63
CA ASP A 51 13.07 -3.52 4.71
C ASP A 51 13.24 -2.38 5.73
N GLY A 52 12.12 -1.70 6.03
CA GLY A 52 12.05 -0.52 6.90
C GLY A 52 12.59 0.79 6.30
N ASN A 53 13.13 0.79 5.08
CA ASN A 53 13.75 1.95 4.45
C ASN A 53 12.78 2.61 3.45
N ASP A 54 12.70 3.95 3.46
CA ASP A 54 11.97 4.70 2.44
C ASP A 54 12.72 4.66 1.10
N ILE A 55 12.07 4.06 0.09
CA ILE A 55 12.64 3.87 -1.25
C ILE A 55 12.44 5.09 -2.17
N LEU A 56 11.64 6.06 -1.74
CA LEU A 56 11.37 7.32 -2.45
C LEU A 56 12.18 8.49 -1.89
N PHE A 57 13.02 8.27 -0.88
CA PHE A 57 13.94 9.28 -0.29
C PHE A 57 13.23 10.57 0.13
N GLY A 58 12.16 10.44 0.92
CA GLY A 58 11.34 11.54 1.41
C GLY A 58 10.31 12.06 0.40
N LYS A 59 10.30 11.54 -0.84
CA LYS A 59 9.30 11.88 -1.85
C LYS A 59 8.07 10.98 -1.72
N SER A 60 7.11 11.17 -2.61
CA SER A 60 5.91 10.35 -2.70
C SER A 60 5.49 10.21 -4.15
N LEU A 61 4.86 9.08 -4.47
CA LEU A 61 4.41 8.76 -5.81
C LEU A 61 2.93 9.17 -5.94
N ILE A 62 2.59 9.87 -7.02
CA ILE A 62 1.19 10.16 -7.35
C ILE A 62 0.71 9.09 -8.33
N VAL A 63 -0.35 8.38 -7.94
CA VAL A 63 -1.04 7.43 -8.83
C VAL A 63 -2.38 8.04 -9.24
N SER A 64 -2.51 8.34 -10.54
CA SER A 64 -3.71 8.95 -11.11
C SER A 64 -4.97 8.11 -10.85
N ALA A 65 -6.12 8.76 -10.84
CA ALA A 65 -7.42 8.11 -10.73
C ALA A 65 -7.59 7.02 -11.80
N ASN A 66 -8.16 5.88 -11.41
CA ASN A 66 -8.44 4.73 -12.30
C ASN A 66 -7.22 4.26 -13.13
N SER A 67 -6.00 4.50 -12.62
CA SER A 67 -4.75 4.23 -13.33
C SER A 67 -3.87 3.24 -12.56
N SER A 68 -2.83 2.75 -13.23
CA SER A 68 -1.79 1.93 -12.61
C SER A 68 -0.40 2.44 -12.95
N VAL A 69 0.51 2.33 -12.00
CA VAL A 69 1.94 2.58 -12.15
C VAL A 69 2.70 1.36 -11.67
N GLU A 70 3.68 0.91 -12.43
CA GLU A 70 4.63 -0.10 -12.01
C GLU A 70 5.88 0.59 -11.50
N LEU A 71 6.40 0.22 -10.34
CA LEU A 71 7.64 0.75 -9.77
C LEU A 71 8.66 -0.37 -9.67
N GLU A 72 9.76 -0.27 -10.41
CA GLU A 72 10.79 -1.32 -10.47
C GLU A 72 12.11 -0.93 -9.80
N ARG A 73 12.22 0.31 -9.30
CA ARG A 73 13.49 0.88 -8.81
C ARG A 73 13.33 1.79 -7.60
N TYR A 74 14.44 2.02 -6.91
CA TYR A 74 14.60 3.10 -5.95
C TYR A 74 14.52 4.46 -6.66
N VAL A 75 13.89 5.47 -6.04
CA VAL A 75 13.59 6.78 -6.67
C VAL A 75 14.33 7.92 -5.97
N ASN A 76 15.65 7.83 -5.96
CA ASN A 76 16.53 8.94 -5.57
C ASN A 76 16.49 10.09 -6.60
N ASP A 77 16.32 9.77 -7.88
CA ASP A 77 16.15 10.69 -9.00
C ASP A 77 14.98 10.26 -9.91
N CYS A 78 14.47 11.18 -10.72
CA CYS A 78 13.36 10.94 -11.63
C CYS A 78 13.77 10.23 -12.93
N ASP A 79 15.04 10.23 -13.33
CA ASP A 79 15.49 9.67 -14.62
C ASP A 79 15.98 8.22 -14.52
N ASN A 80 16.69 7.88 -13.46
CA ASN A 80 17.29 6.56 -13.28
C ASN A 80 17.45 6.19 -11.80
N GLY A 81 17.74 4.91 -11.55
CA GLY A 81 18.06 4.39 -10.22
C GLY A 81 18.14 2.86 -10.20
N PRO A 82 18.69 2.28 -9.13
CA PRO A 82 18.88 0.84 -9.04
C PRO A 82 17.55 0.10 -8.89
N LYS A 83 17.43 -1.07 -9.51
CA LYS A 83 16.27 -1.97 -9.41
C LYS A 83 16.21 -2.66 -8.06
N PHE A 84 15.01 -3.13 -7.69
CA PHE A 84 14.85 -4.00 -6.53
C PHE A 84 15.35 -5.41 -6.86
N LYS A 85 16.37 -5.87 -6.12
CA LYS A 85 16.84 -7.25 -6.18
C LYS A 85 16.61 -7.93 -4.83
N PHE A 86 15.87 -9.02 -4.83
CA PHE A 86 15.63 -9.82 -3.62
C PHE A 86 16.73 -10.87 -3.47
N ILE A 87 17.43 -10.88 -2.35
CA ILE A 87 18.54 -11.80 -2.07
C ILE A 87 18.33 -12.53 -0.75
N GLN A 88 19.03 -13.65 -0.59
CA GLN A 88 19.06 -14.36 0.69
C GLN A 88 19.86 -13.55 1.70
N LYS A 89 19.35 -13.44 2.93
CA LYS A 89 20.12 -12.85 4.03
C LYS A 89 21.20 -13.85 4.49
N THR A 90 22.45 -13.58 4.10
CA THR A 90 23.62 -14.33 4.55
C THR A 90 24.05 -13.92 5.97
N GLU A 91 24.88 -14.74 6.62
CA GLU A 91 25.43 -14.41 7.95
C GLU A 91 26.28 -13.13 7.93
N GLU A 92 27.03 -12.88 6.85
CA GLU A 92 27.79 -11.64 6.68
C GLU A 92 26.90 -10.40 6.66
N LEU A 93 25.79 -10.46 5.90
CA LEU A 93 24.81 -9.38 5.86
C LEU A 93 24.11 -9.19 7.20
N ARG A 94 23.86 -10.29 7.93
CA ARG A 94 23.31 -10.26 9.27
C ARG A 94 24.26 -9.57 10.26
N ASN A 95 25.55 -9.86 10.20
CA ASN A 95 26.55 -9.25 11.07
C ASN A 95 26.74 -7.75 10.80
N TYR A 96 26.64 -7.33 9.53
CA TYR A 96 26.78 -5.92 9.15
C TYR A 96 25.52 -5.09 9.46
N ARG A 97 24.33 -5.62 9.13
CA ARG A 97 23.07 -4.86 9.13
C ARG A 97 22.19 -5.12 10.35
N SER A 98 22.57 -6.10 11.18
CA SER A 98 21.79 -6.66 12.29
C SER A 98 20.49 -7.35 11.85
N ASP A 99 19.87 -8.11 12.74
CA ASP A 99 18.54 -8.66 12.52
C ASP A 99 17.46 -7.58 12.68
N ARG A 100 16.82 -7.22 11.57
CA ARG A 100 15.69 -6.29 11.55
C ARG A 100 14.41 -7.08 11.35
N ILE A 101 13.39 -6.75 12.13
CA ILE A 101 12.07 -7.36 12.00
C ILE A 101 11.38 -7.00 10.68
N ASP A 102 11.83 -5.92 10.05
CA ASP A 102 11.27 -5.41 8.80
C ASP A 102 11.85 -6.09 7.56
N ASP A 103 12.87 -6.96 7.69
CA ASP A 103 13.50 -7.61 6.54
C ASP A 103 12.50 -8.48 5.78
N GLY A 104 12.41 -8.25 4.47
CA GLY A 104 11.43 -8.87 3.57
C GLY A 104 10.05 -8.21 3.61
N LEU A 105 9.82 -7.15 4.38
CA LEU A 105 8.55 -6.44 4.40
C LEU A 105 8.52 -5.28 3.40
N ILE A 106 7.40 -5.20 2.68
CA ILE A 106 7.02 -4.10 1.80
C ILE A 106 5.79 -3.44 2.40
N VAL A 107 5.93 -2.18 2.79
CA VAL A 107 4.87 -1.38 3.39
C VAL A 107 4.50 -0.26 2.44
N VAL A 108 3.26 -0.29 1.94
CA VAL A 108 2.70 0.72 1.04
C VAL A 108 1.65 1.51 1.80
N LYS A 109 1.94 2.79 2.02
CA LYS A 109 1.04 3.76 2.67
C LYS A 109 0.46 4.68 1.62
N TYR A 110 -0.83 4.96 1.68
CA TYR A 110 -1.48 5.86 0.73
C TYR A 110 -2.67 6.60 1.32
N ALA A 111 -2.95 7.77 0.74
CA ALA A 111 -4.13 8.57 1.02
C ALA A 111 -4.68 9.13 -0.30
N PHE A 112 -6.00 9.19 -0.44
CA PHE A 112 -6.62 9.79 -1.61
C PHE A 112 -6.75 11.31 -1.47
N GLU A 113 -6.83 12.00 -2.61
CA GLU A 113 -7.31 13.39 -2.63
C GLU A 113 -8.68 13.50 -1.97
N LYS A 114 -8.95 14.63 -1.30
CA LYS A 114 -10.29 14.96 -0.83
C LYS A 114 -11.26 15.04 -2.02
N PRO A 115 -12.50 14.57 -1.86
CA PRO A 115 -13.52 14.82 -2.88
C PRO A 115 -13.71 16.33 -3.04
N VAL A 116 -13.81 16.79 -4.29
CA VAL A 116 -14.21 18.17 -4.56
C VAL A 116 -15.68 18.27 -4.19
N ASN A 117 -15.98 18.99 -3.11
CA ASN A 117 -17.37 19.31 -2.78
C ASN A 117 -17.88 20.24 -3.88
N ASN A 118 -18.90 19.82 -4.64
CA ASN A 118 -19.58 20.72 -5.56
C ASN A 118 -20.17 21.86 -4.73
N ILE A 119 -19.55 23.03 -4.80
CA ILE A 119 -20.12 24.23 -4.17
C ILE A 119 -21.43 24.52 -4.90
N SER A 120 -22.56 24.29 -4.24
CA SER A 120 -23.84 24.78 -4.74
C SER A 120 -23.84 26.30 -4.59
N VAL A 121 -23.46 27.00 -5.66
CA VAL A 121 -23.59 28.45 -5.72
C VAL A 121 -25.08 28.77 -5.77
N THR A 122 -25.64 29.13 -4.62
CA THR A 122 -27.01 29.68 -4.58
C THR A 122 -26.90 31.14 -5.00
N TYR A 123 -27.27 31.43 -6.25
CA TYR A 123 -27.44 32.81 -6.70
C TYR A 123 -28.61 33.42 -5.93
N SER A 124 -28.34 34.23 -4.91
CA SER A 124 -29.38 35.09 -4.36
C SER A 124 -29.66 36.19 -5.39
N GLN A 125 -30.79 36.09 -6.09
CA GLN A 125 -31.34 37.23 -6.83
C GLN A 125 -31.67 38.29 -5.78
N GLN A 126 -30.81 39.30 -5.60
CA GLN A 126 -31.15 40.46 -4.80
C GLN A 126 -32.14 41.29 -5.62
N PRO A 127 -33.37 41.54 -5.15
CA PRO A 127 -34.24 42.51 -5.79
C PRO A 127 -33.59 43.89 -5.65
N TYR A 128 -33.21 44.50 -6.77
CA TYR A 128 -32.81 45.90 -6.79
C TYR A 128 -34.08 46.74 -6.57
N PHE A 129 -34.11 47.52 -5.48
CA PHE A 129 -35.22 48.44 -5.21
C PHE A 129 -34.97 49.75 -5.96
N VAL A 130 -35.80 50.05 -6.95
CA VAL A 130 -35.89 51.39 -7.54
C VAL A 130 -36.56 52.28 -6.50
N HIS A 131 -35.83 53.29 -6.01
CA HIS A 131 -36.32 54.22 -4.99
C HIS A 131 -37.35 55.19 -5.61
N TYR A 132 -38.63 54.97 -5.33
CA TYR A 132 -39.67 55.99 -5.48
C TYR A 132 -39.87 56.71 -4.13
N PRO A 133 -39.90 58.05 -4.09
CA PRO A 133 -40.03 58.79 -2.85
C PRO A 133 -41.44 58.59 -2.28
N GLY A 134 -41.54 58.03 -1.07
CA GLY A 134 -42.77 58.15 -0.27
C GLY A 134 -43.23 56.98 0.60
N TYR A 135 -42.51 55.86 0.71
CA TYR A 135 -42.97 54.76 1.58
C TYR A 135 -41.83 54.08 2.35
N ASN A 136 -41.94 54.04 3.68
CA ASN A 136 -41.00 53.33 4.56
C ASN A 136 -41.44 51.88 4.72
N ILE A 137 -40.57 50.92 4.39
CA ILE A 137 -40.75 49.51 4.70
C ILE A 137 -39.67 49.10 5.69
N SER A 138 -40.09 48.52 6.81
CA SER A 138 -39.20 48.01 7.86
C SER A 138 -38.67 46.63 7.47
N VAL A 139 -37.36 46.41 7.57
CA VAL A 139 -36.76 45.07 7.41
C VAL A 139 -35.91 44.75 8.63
N THR A 140 -36.33 43.73 9.38
CA THR A 140 -35.59 43.11 10.50
C THR A 140 -34.38 42.33 9.98
N GLN A 141 -33.21 42.52 10.59
CA GLN A 141 -32.00 41.75 10.29
C GLN A 141 -31.87 40.52 11.21
N PRO A 142 -31.31 39.40 10.75
CA PRO A 142 -30.97 38.28 11.63
C PRO A 142 -29.70 38.58 12.44
N ILE A 143 -29.75 38.32 13.74
CA ILE A 143 -28.61 38.36 14.65
C ILE A 143 -27.82 37.05 14.47
N TYR A 144 -26.55 37.14 14.08
CA TYR A 144 -25.62 36.00 14.15
C TYR A 144 -25.00 35.95 15.54
N THR A 145 -25.42 34.98 16.36
CA THR A 145 -24.73 34.66 17.62
C THR A 145 -23.76 33.51 17.38
N THR A 146 -22.45 33.73 17.52
CA THR A 146 -21.47 32.64 17.64
C THR A 146 -21.48 32.13 19.08
N ALA A 147 -22.20 31.04 19.32
CA ALA A 147 -22.10 30.31 20.58
C ALA A 147 -20.77 29.53 20.59
N PHE A 148 -19.81 29.99 21.38
CA PHE A 148 -18.71 29.16 21.88
C PHE A 148 -19.19 28.43 23.13
N PRO A 149 -19.24 27.10 23.18
CA PRO A 149 -19.25 26.39 24.45
C PRO A 149 -17.80 26.20 24.91
N ASN A 150 -17.34 27.07 25.80
CA ASN A 150 -16.37 26.68 26.81
C ASN A 150 -17.10 25.84 27.86
N THR A 151 -16.60 24.63 28.18
CA THR A 151 -16.58 23.93 29.49
C THR A 151 -16.02 22.53 29.20
N ALA A 152 -14.74 22.29 29.43
CA ALA A 152 -14.14 21.78 30.66
C ALA A 152 -14.63 20.37 31.06
N GLY A 153 -13.66 19.45 31.17
CA GLY A 153 -13.78 18.25 31.99
C GLY A 153 -13.58 16.94 31.25
N GLY A 154 -12.43 16.30 31.47
CA GLY A 154 -12.45 14.87 31.75
C GLY A 154 -11.48 13.97 30.99
N ILE A 155 -10.38 13.66 31.68
CA ILE A 155 -9.80 12.32 31.82
C ILE A 155 -8.88 11.80 30.70
N ILE A 156 -7.61 11.71 31.10
CA ILE A 156 -6.52 10.90 30.55
C ILE A 156 -6.92 9.42 30.60
N VAL A 157 -6.86 8.71 29.46
CA VAL A 157 -6.81 7.25 29.45
C VAL A 157 -5.40 6.83 29.02
N MET A 158 -4.59 6.47 30.02
CA MET A 158 -3.33 5.75 29.83
C MET A 158 -3.61 4.25 29.91
N CYS A 159 -3.22 3.51 28.88
CA CYS A 159 -3.20 2.06 28.90
C CYS A 159 -1.81 1.59 29.35
N ASN A 160 -1.60 1.48 30.66
CA ASN A 160 -0.46 0.73 31.21
C ASN A 160 -0.86 -0.74 31.33
N ASN A 161 -0.49 -1.55 30.34
CA ASN A 161 -0.40 -3.00 30.53
C ASN A 161 1.04 -3.44 30.30
N SER A 162 1.84 -3.35 31.37
CA SER A 162 3.08 -4.12 31.51
C SER A 162 2.72 -5.56 31.86
N SER A 163 2.21 -6.31 30.88
CA SER A 163 2.25 -7.77 30.96
C SER A 163 3.62 -8.22 30.48
N ASN A 164 4.46 -8.62 31.43
CA ASN A 164 5.70 -9.37 31.17
C ASN A 164 5.34 -10.67 30.44
N PHE A 165 5.26 -10.60 29.12
CA PHE A 165 5.06 -11.76 28.27
C PHE A 165 6.43 -12.19 27.78
N SER A 166 7.07 -13.06 28.57
CA SER A 166 8.24 -13.81 28.12
C SER A 166 7.77 -14.87 27.14
N THR A 167 7.60 -14.47 25.88
CA THR A 167 7.58 -15.44 24.79
C THR A 167 9.04 -15.79 24.52
N THR A 168 9.45 -16.99 24.90
CA THR A 168 10.54 -17.66 24.19
C THR A 168 10.10 -17.79 22.74
N CYS A 169 10.50 -16.85 21.89
CA CYS A 169 10.35 -17.01 20.45
C CYS A 169 11.25 -18.18 20.07
N ALA A 170 10.62 -19.33 19.81
CA ALA A 170 11.26 -20.35 19.01
C ALA A 170 11.66 -19.66 17.71
N SER A 171 12.96 -19.43 17.53
CA SER A 171 13.55 -19.05 16.27
C SER A 171 13.31 -20.20 15.30
N SER A 172 12.09 -20.33 14.79
CA SER A 172 11.83 -21.12 13.59
C SER A 172 12.66 -20.43 12.54
N LEU A 173 13.77 -21.08 12.20
CA LEU A 173 14.83 -20.74 11.26
C LEU A 173 14.33 -19.92 10.06
N SER A 174 13.99 -18.65 10.27
CA SER A 174 13.57 -17.76 9.22
C SER A 174 14.88 -17.25 8.65
N HIS A 175 15.19 -17.70 7.44
CA HIS A 175 16.17 -17.03 6.62
C HIS A 175 15.37 -15.97 5.85
N PRO A 176 15.08 -14.79 6.44
CA PRO A 176 14.36 -13.76 5.71
C PRO A 176 15.19 -13.40 4.48
N GLY A 177 14.51 -13.11 3.37
CA GLY A 177 15.19 -12.42 2.29
C GLY A 177 15.26 -10.93 2.60
N ILE A 178 16.16 -10.24 1.91
CA ILE A 178 16.32 -8.79 1.98
C ILE A 178 16.36 -8.23 0.57
N THR A 179 15.88 -7.02 0.38
CA THR A 179 15.98 -6.30 -0.87
C THR A 179 17.22 -5.41 -0.88
N VAL A 180 17.99 -5.51 -1.96
CA VAL A 180 19.18 -4.71 -2.21
C VAL A 180 19.07 -3.93 -3.52
N PRO A 181 19.84 -2.83 -3.67
CA PRO A 181 20.04 -2.19 -4.96
C PRO A 181 20.69 -3.18 -5.95
N GLY A 182 20.05 -3.42 -7.08
CA GLY A 182 20.60 -4.21 -8.18
C GLY A 182 21.00 -3.35 -9.39
N GLU A 183 20.85 -3.90 -10.60
CA GLU A 183 21.11 -3.21 -11.86
C GLU A 183 20.35 -1.88 -12.01
N ASP A 184 20.89 -0.97 -12.82
CA ASP A 184 20.23 0.31 -13.12
C ASP A 184 18.96 0.13 -13.95
N SER A 185 17.94 0.92 -13.62
CA SER A 185 16.74 1.13 -14.40
C SER A 185 16.69 2.55 -14.95
N ASN A 186 16.26 2.66 -16.21
CA ASN A 186 16.00 3.92 -16.90
C ASN A 186 14.53 4.34 -16.83
N GLN A 187 13.76 3.76 -15.88
CA GLN A 187 12.38 4.13 -15.64
C GLN A 187 12.31 5.61 -15.27
N LYS A 188 11.53 6.40 -16.01
CA LYS A 188 11.39 7.83 -15.78
C LYS A 188 10.11 8.19 -15.01
N PHE A 189 10.23 9.20 -14.17
CA PHE A 189 9.13 9.84 -13.47
C PHE A 189 9.09 11.33 -13.82
N VAL A 190 7.92 11.92 -13.66
CA VAL A 190 7.73 13.36 -13.77
C VAL A 190 7.19 13.89 -12.46
N THR A 191 7.59 15.10 -12.11
CA THR A 191 7.03 15.78 -10.95
C THR A 191 5.60 16.21 -11.25
N GLY A 192 4.76 16.16 -10.22
CA GLY A 192 3.36 16.52 -10.31
C GLY A 192 2.86 17.10 -9.01
N TYR A 193 1.69 17.72 -9.07
CA TYR A 193 1.01 18.30 -7.92
C TYR A 193 -0.22 17.47 -7.57
N ILE A 194 -0.42 17.20 -6.28
CA ILE A 194 -1.63 16.60 -5.73
C ILE A 194 -2.35 17.63 -4.85
N GLY A 195 -3.68 17.64 -4.87
CA GLY A 195 -4.49 18.51 -4.04
C GLY A 195 -4.48 18.09 -2.57
N GLU A 196 -5.39 18.67 -1.78
CA GLU A 196 -5.54 18.29 -0.39
C GLU A 196 -5.89 16.80 -0.25
N LEU A 197 -5.22 16.11 0.68
CA LEU A 197 -5.47 14.71 0.98
C LEU A 197 -6.54 14.56 2.05
N GLU A 198 -7.24 13.44 2.02
CA GLU A 198 -8.14 13.04 3.10
C GLU A 198 -7.34 12.79 4.40
N PRO A 199 -7.98 12.90 5.58
CA PRO A 199 -7.27 12.78 6.86
C PRO A 199 -6.90 11.33 7.22
N TYR A 200 -7.39 10.35 6.45
CA TYR A 200 -7.16 8.94 6.69
C TYR A 200 -6.04 8.41 5.81
N GLU A 201 -5.10 7.69 6.41
CA GLU A 201 -4.05 6.97 5.70
C GLU A 201 -4.38 5.47 5.73
N HIS A 202 -4.18 4.81 4.60
CA HIS A 202 -4.37 3.37 4.45
C HIS A 202 -3.01 2.69 4.26
N THR A 203 -2.88 1.45 4.76
CA THR A 203 -1.63 0.69 4.70
C THR A 203 -1.88 -0.70 4.10
N ILE A 204 -0.99 -1.11 3.22
CA ILE A 204 -0.86 -2.46 2.65
C ILE A 204 0.51 -2.99 3.05
N VAL A 205 0.57 -4.15 3.68
CA VAL A 205 1.81 -4.85 4.07
C VAL A 205 1.92 -6.17 3.31
N ILE A 206 3.05 -6.37 2.62
CA ILE A 206 3.37 -7.60 1.91
C ILE A 206 4.71 -8.12 2.44
N GLN A 207 4.80 -9.42 2.69
CA GLN A 207 6.03 -10.11 3.08
C GLN A 207 6.57 -10.91 1.89
N LEU A 208 7.83 -10.67 1.52
CA LEU A 208 8.55 -11.50 0.55
C LEU A 208 9.17 -12.71 1.25
N SER A 209 9.00 -13.89 0.64
CA SER A 209 9.66 -15.12 1.10
C SER A 209 10.37 -15.83 -0.06
N GLY A 210 11.63 -16.17 0.14
CA GLY A 210 12.39 -17.05 -0.75
C GLY A 210 12.17 -18.54 -0.51
N TYR A 211 11.35 -18.88 0.48
CA TYR A 211 11.03 -20.26 0.87
C TYR A 211 9.54 -20.54 0.76
N TYR A 212 9.19 -21.70 0.24
CA TYR A 212 7.83 -22.25 0.24
C TYR A 212 7.84 -23.51 1.10
N GLY A 213 7.30 -23.42 2.31
CA GLY A 213 7.60 -24.39 3.37
C GLY A 213 9.09 -24.37 3.72
N ASP A 214 9.72 -25.54 3.80
CA ASP A 214 11.15 -25.68 4.17
C ASP A 214 12.11 -25.66 2.96
N LYS A 215 11.61 -25.45 1.74
CA LYS A 215 12.41 -25.52 0.52
C LYS A 215 12.61 -24.14 -0.09
N PRO A 216 13.83 -23.81 -0.56
CA PRO A 216 14.05 -22.60 -1.33
C PRO A 216 13.29 -22.69 -2.66
N LEU A 217 12.69 -21.58 -3.10
CA LEU A 217 12.04 -21.53 -4.40
C LEU A 217 13.07 -21.43 -5.53
N GLU A 218 12.91 -22.28 -6.54
CA GLU A 218 13.66 -22.16 -7.80
C GLU A 218 12.94 -21.27 -8.83
N LYS A 219 11.61 -21.18 -8.74
CA LYS A 219 10.77 -20.43 -9.70
C LYS A 219 9.72 -19.60 -8.97
N PRO A 220 9.39 -18.40 -9.48
CA PRO A 220 8.36 -17.55 -8.89
C PRO A 220 6.97 -18.16 -9.06
N ILE A 221 6.17 -18.15 -7.98
CA ILE A 221 4.78 -18.65 -8.01
C ILE A 221 3.88 -17.56 -8.59
N THR A 222 3.27 -17.83 -9.74
CA THR A 222 2.44 -16.83 -10.44
C THR A 222 0.94 -17.07 -10.28
N VAL A 223 0.12 -16.03 -10.49
CA VAL A 223 -1.35 -16.14 -10.39
C VAL A 223 -1.96 -17.11 -11.41
N LYS A 224 -1.28 -17.40 -12.52
CA LYS A 224 -1.76 -18.33 -13.56
C LYS A 224 -1.34 -19.78 -13.33
N GLU A 225 -0.50 -20.04 -12.33
CA GLU A 225 0.02 -21.36 -12.05
C GLU A 225 -1.04 -22.29 -11.45
N LYS A 226 -1.03 -23.55 -11.87
CA LYS A 226 -1.98 -24.60 -11.48
C LYS A 226 -1.32 -25.61 -10.55
N LYS A 227 -2.10 -26.18 -9.62
CA LYS A 227 -1.64 -27.28 -8.76
C LYS A 227 -1.73 -28.60 -9.51
N LYS A 228 -0.69 -29.41 -9.43
CA LYS A 228 -0.67 -30.76 -10.01
C LYS A 228 -1.02 -31.78 -8.94
N CYS A 229 -2.04 -32.60 -9.19
CA CYS A 229 -2.39 -33.67 -8.27
C CYS A 229 -1.32 -34.78 -8.29
N VAL A 230 -0.77 -35.13 -7.13
CA VAL A 230 0.21 -36.22 -7.00
C VAL A 230 -0.37 -37.61 -7.30
N VAL A 231 -1.68 -37.81 -7.10
CA VAL A 231 -2.35 -39.11 -7.33
C VAL A 231 -2.74 -39.31 -8.79
N CYS A 232 -3.48 -38.36 -9.38
CA CYS A 232 -4.02 -38.54 -10.73
C CYS A 232 -3.31 -37.71 -11.80
N GLY A 233 -2.26 -36.95 -11.45
CA GLY A 233 -1.44 -36.16 -12.38
C GLY A 233 -2.12 -34.96 -13.03
N LYS A 234 -3.44 -34.78 -12.84
CA LYS A 234 -4.20 -33.68 -13.45
C LYS A 234 -3.85 -32.35 -12.80
N GLU A 235 -3.73 -31.34 -13.65
CA GLU A 235 -3.62 -29.95 -13.23
C GLU A 235 -4.99 -29.39 -12.86
N THR A 236 -4.99 -28.59 -11.80
CA THR A 236 -6.20 -28.06 -11.18
C THR A 236 -5.94 -26.61 -10.82
N ASP A 237 -7.00 -25.81 -10.81
CA ASP A 237 -6.87 -24.41 -10.40
C ASP A 237 -6.34 -24.34 -8.97
N PHE A 238 -5.44 -23.40 -8.73
CA PHE A 238 -4.71 -23.28 -7.47
C PHE A 238 -5.61 -23.06 -6.24
N VAL A 239 -6.81 -22.52 -6.47
CA VAL A 239 -7.85 -22.26 -5.46
C VAL A 239 -8.43 -23.57 -4.91
N ASN A 240 -8.35 -24.67 -5.65
CA ASN A 240 -8.87 -25.95 -5.22
C ASN A 240 -7.95 -26.57 -4.16
N ASN A 241 -8.53 -26.89 -3.00
CA ASN A 241 -7.84 -27.65 -1.95
C ASN A 241 -7.85 -29.16 -2.21
N TYR A 242 -8.75 -29.63 -3.07
CA TYR A 242 -8.92 -31.04 -3.42
C TYR A 242 -9.00 -31.21 -4.93
N CYS A 243 -8.45 -32.31 -5.43
CA CYS A 243 -8.51 -32.62 -6.84
C CYS A 243 -9.96 -32.97 -7.23
N PRO A 244 -10.60 -32.26 -8.17
CA PRO A 244 -11.97 -32.55 -8.60
C PRO A 244 -12.11 -33.91 -9.29
N ASN A 245 -11.00 -34.52 -9.73
CA ASN A 245 -11.02 -35.81 -10.41
C ASN A 245 -10.92 -37.00 -9.44
N CYS A 246 -10.15 -36.89 -8.35
CA CYS A 246 -9.87 -38.03 -7.46
C CYS A 246 -10.05 -37.74 -5.96
N GLY A 247 -10.48 -36.53 -5.59
CA GLY A 247 -10.71 -36.12 -4.20
C GLY A 247 -9.44 -35.95 -3.36
N HIS A 248 -8.24 -36.27 -3.89
CA HIS A 248 -6.99 -36.13 -3.14
C HIS A 248 -6.69 -34.66 -2.83
N ARG A 249 -6.20 -34.39 -1.61
CA ARG A 249 -5.81 -33.05 -1.18
C ARG A 249 -4.63 -32.55 -2.02
N LEU A 250 -4.77 -31.36 -2.59
CA LEU A 250 -3.73 -30.72 -3.38
C LEU A 250 -2.78 -29.99 -2.43
N VAL A 251 -1.49 -30.16 -2.67
CA VAL A 251 -0.38 -29.50 -1.96
C VAL A 251 0.25 -28.46 -2.88
#